data_AF-A0A1H2QCM3-F1
#
_entry.id   AF-A0A1H2QCM3-F1
#
_cell.length_a   1.000
_cell.length_b   1.000
_cell.length_c   1.000
_cell.angle_alpha   90.00
_cell.angle_beta   90.00
_cell.angle_gamma   90.00
#
_symmetry.space_group_name_H-M   'P 1'
#
loop_
_entity.id
_entity.type
_entity.pdbx_description
1 polymer ?
#
loop_
_entity_poly.entity_id
_entity_poly.type
_entity_poly.pdbx_seq_one_letter_code
_entity_poly.pdbx_strand_id
1 'polypeptide(L)'
;MHWILGIALTVLVFWGLKQWGAMSAEQRKRNGWKLVLIGFAGVLLVLVLTGRIHVITAAIAGLLPLLKKLPALLRYLPSLSRYQHQRQQEQEKRGAGRREQAASSATMTVREACEVLGVDESCSRDEVIMAHRRLMQKLHPDRGGNDYLAAKVNEAKVVLLARHH
;
A
#
# COMPACT_ATOMS: atom_id res chain seq x y z
N MET A 1 21.87 -40.63 -21.11
CA MET A 1 21.10 -39.88 -20.09
C MET A 1 20.18 -38.80 -20.69
N HIS A 2 20.60 -38.02 -21.70
CA HIS A 2 19.77 -36.91 -22.25
C HIS A 2 18.56 -37.33 -23.11
N TRP A 3 18.55 -38.54 -23.66
CA TRP A 3 17.47 -39.04 -24.52
C TRP A 3 16.16 -39.29 -23.77
N ILE A 4 16.24 -39.72 -22.51
CA ILE A 4 15.06 -39.92 -21.63
C ILE A 4 14.38 -38.57 -21.34
N LEU A 5 15.15 -37.50 -21.22
CA LEU A 5 14.65 -36.13 -21.03
C LEU A 5 13.97 -35.59 -22.29
N GLY A 6 14.51 -35.90 -23.48
CA GLY A 6 13.86 -35.56 -24.75
C GLY A 6 12.51 -36.28 -24.92
N ILE A 7 12.44 -37.55 -24.52
CA ILE A 7 11.20 -38.34 -24.55
C ILE A 7 10.20 -37.78 -23.52
N ALA A 8 10.63 -37.43 -22.31
CA ALA A 8 9.76 -36.82 -21.30
C ALA A 8 9.20 -35.46 -21.74
N LEU A 9 10.03 -34.60 -22.35
CA LEU A 9 9.61 -33.31 -22.90
C LEU A 9 8.58 -33.49 -24.03
N THR A 10 8.85 -34.40 -24.96
CA THR A 10 7.94 -34.65 -26.10
C THR A 10 6.59 -35.20 -25.63
N VAL A 11 6.57 -36.07 -24.63
CA VAL A 11 5.31 -36.56 -24.01
C VAL A 11 4.55 -35.42 -23.32
N LEU A 12 5.24 -34.51 -22.62
CA LEU A 12 4.61 -33.37 -21.93
C LEU A 12 4.02 -32.36 -22.94
N VAL A 13 4.75 -32.06 -24.01
CA VAL A 13 4.27 -31.22 -25.11
C VAL A 13 3.07 -31.87 -25.83
N PHE A 14 3.16 -33.17 -26.12
CA PHE A 14 2.07 -33.91 -26.75
C PHE A 14 0.80 -33.96 -25.88
N TRP A 15 0.95 -34.16 -24.57
CA TRP A 15 -0.17 -34.12 -23.62
C TRP A 15 -0.80 -32.72 -23.56
N GLY A 16 0.01 -31.66 -23.55
CA GLY A 16 -0.46 -30.27 -23.58
C GLY A 16 -1.22 -29.92 -24.86
N LEU A 17 -0.72 -30.33 -26.03
CA LEU A 17 -1.38 -30.14 -27.32
C LEU A 17 -2.70 -30.92 -27.41
N LYS A 18 -2.71 -32.18 -26.95
CA LYS A 18 -3.92 -33.01 -26.89
C LYS A 18 -4.98 -32.38 -25.99
N GLN A 19 -4.58 -31.85 -24.84
CA GLN A 19 -5.50 -31.18 -23.91
C GLN A 19 -6.07 -29.88 -24.50
N TRP A 20 -5.29 -29.15 -25.30
CA TRP A 20 -5.75 -27.96 -26.01
C TRP A 20 -6.82 -28.28 -27.06
N GLY A 21 -6.64 -29.36 -27.82
CA GLY A 21 -7.59 -29.82 -28.84
C GLY A 21 -8.96 -30.22 -28.28
N ALA A 22 -8.99 -30.80 -27.08
CA ALA A 22 -10.21 -31.31 -26.45
C ALA A 22 -11.06 -30.24 -25.73
N MET A 23 -10.56 -29.03 -25.54
CA MET A 23 -11.29 -27.96 -24.83
C MET A 23 -12.14 -27.11 -25.78
N SER A 24 -13.37 -26.76 -25.38
CA SER A 24 -14.22 -25.81 -26.11
C SER A 24 -13.59 -24.40 -26.10
N ALA A 25 -13.90 -23.57 -27.10
CA ALA A 25 -13.30 -22.24 -27.29
C ALA A 25 -13.41 -21.33 -26.04
N GLU A 26 -14.45 -21.53 -25.23
CA GLU A 26 -14.70 -20.79 -23.99
C GLU A 26 -13.83 -21.29 -22.82
N GLN A 27 -13.62 -22.60 -22.70
CA GLN A 27 -12.71 -23.18 -21.70
C GLN A 27 -11.24 -22.86 -22.01
N ARG A 28 -10.86 -22.75 -23.29
CA ARG A 28 -9.50 -22.33 -23.70
C ARG A 28 -9.16 -20.92 -23.21
N LYS A 29 -10.13 -19.99 -23.22
CA LYS A 29 -9.91 -18.63 -22.69
C LYS A 29 -9.74 -18.62 -21.16
N ARG A 30 -10.57 -19.38 -20.43
CA ARG A 30 -10.54 -19.38 -18.96
C ARG A 30 -9.40 -20.23 -18.37
N ASN A 31 -9.04 -21.32 -19.04
CA ASN A 31 -8.04 -22.28 -18.57
C ASN A 31 -6.71 -22.18 -19.33
N GLY A 32 -6.62 -21.37 -20.38
CA GLY A 32 -5.40 -21.19 -21.18
C GLY A 32 -4.21 -20.74 -20.33
N TRP A 33 -4.45 -19.86 -19.35
CA TRP A 33 -3.39 -19.44 -18.43
C TRP A 33 -2.83 -20.59 -17.58
N LYS A 34 -3.67 -21.54 -17.16
CA LYS A 34 -3.22 -22.74 -16.42
C LYS A 34 -2.34 -23.63 -17.30
N LEU A 35 -2.70 -23.80 -18.58
CA LEU A 35 -1.89 -24.57 -19.54
C LEU A 35 -0.54 -23.90 -19.81
N VAL A 36 -0.52 -22.57 -19.96
CA VAL A 36 0.73 -21.80 -20.10
C VAL A 36 1.63 -21.99 -18.87
N LEU A 37 1.05 -21.93 -17.67
CA LEU A 37 1.80 -22.10 -16.42
C LEU A 37 2.37 -23.52 -16.28
N ILE A 38 1.59 -24.55 -16.62
CA ILE A 38 2.04 -25.96 -16.64
C ILE A 38 3.16 -26.15 -17.68
N GLY A 39 3.00 -25.60 -18.88
CA GLY A 39 4.03 -25.66 -19.93
C GLY A 39 5.33 -24.98 -19.49
N PHE A 40 5.24 -23.78 -18.91
CA PHE A 40 6.39 -23.05 -18.38
C PHE A 40 7.10 -23.83 -17.27
N ALA A 41 6.36 -24.44 -16.34
CA ALA A 41 6.92 -25.30 -15.31
C ALA A 41 7.64 -26.54 -15.90
N GLY A 42 7.07 -27.15 -16.93
CA GLY A 42 7.71 -28.27 -17.65
C GLY A 42 9.02 -27.88 -18.31
N VAL A 43 9.08 -26.69 -18.93
CA VAL A 43 10.32 -26.15 -19.53
C VAL A 43 11.40 -25.93 -18.48
N LEU A 44 11.04 -25.33 -17.34
CA LEU A 44 11.99 -25.14 -16.23
C LEU A 44 12.53 -26.47 -15.71
N LEU A 45 11.67 -27.47 -15.54
CA LEU A 45 12.06 -28.81 -15.09
C LEU A 45 13.07 -29.44 -16.06
N VAL A 46 12.85 -29.34 -17.37
CA VAL A 46 13.81 -29.83 -18.37
C VAL A 46 15.13 -29.06 -18.32
N LEU A 47 15.12 -27.73 -18.14
CA LEU A 47 16.36 -26.96 -17.97
C LEU A 47 17.16 -27.39 -16.72
N VAL A 48 16.47 -27.71 -15.62
CA VAL A 48 17.10 -28.21 -14.39
C VAL A 48 17.72 -29.59 -14.62
N LEU A 49 16.96 -30.54 -15.17
CA LEU A 49 17.44 -31.91 -15.37
C LEU A 49 18.51 -32.03 -16.47
N THR A 50 18.58 -31.09 -17.41
CA THR A 50 19.64 -31.04 -18.44
C THR A 50 20.91 -30.33 -17.98
N GLY A 51 20.98 -29.87 -16.72
CA GLY A 51 22.13 -29.17 -16.17
C GLY A 51 22.27 -27.71 -16.65
N ARG A 52 21.24 -27.15 -17.29
CA ARG A 52 21.19 -25.77 -17.79
C ARG A 52 20.60 -24.78 -16.80
N ILE A 53 20.79 -25.03 -15.50
CA ILE A 53 20.29 -24.17 -14.42
C ILE A 53 20.82 -22.73 -14.56
N HIS A 54 22.05 -22.56 -15.04
CA HIS A 54 22.65 -21.24 -15.29
C HIS A 54 21.84 -20.38 -16.28
N VAL A 55 21.09 -20.98 -17.20
CA VAL A 55 20.18 -20.25 -18.11
C VAL A 55 19.01 -19.67 -17.32
N ILE A 56 18.47 -20.40 -16.35
CA ILE A 56 17.42 -19.92 -15.44
C ILE A 56 17.97 -18.80 -14.56
N THR A 57 19.17 -19.00 -13.98
CA THR A 57 19.83 -18.00 -13.14
C THR A 57 20.10 -16.70 -13.92
N ALA A 58 20.60 -16.80 -15.16
CA ALA A 58 20.83 -15.66 -16.04
C ALA A 58 19.52 -14.97 -16.43
N ALA A 59 18.45 -15.72 -16.71
CA ALA A 59 17.13 -15.16 -17.00
C ALA A 59 16.58 -14.37 -15.81
N ILE A 60 16.65 -14.92 -14.58
CA ILE A 60 16.22 -14.24 -13.35
C ILE A 60 17.06 -12.99 -13.09
N ALA A 61 18.40 -13.10 -13.19
CA ALA A 61 19.32 -11.99 -12.98
C ALA A 61 19.10 -10.85 -13.99
N GLY A 62 18.82 -11.19 -15.25
CA GLY A 62 18.49 -10.22 -16.30
C GLY A 62 17.10 -9.59 -16.12
N LEU A 63 16.14 -10.30 -15.53
CA LEU A 63 14.78 -9.80 -15.29
C LEU A 63 14.70 -8.82 -14.10
N LEU A 64 15.56 -8.99 -13.10
CA LEU A 64 15.64 -8.13 -11.91
C LEU A 64 15.76 -6.61 -12.22
N PRO A 65 16.71 -6.15 -13.07
CA PRO A 65 16.82 -4.72 -13.40
C PRO A 65 15.60 -4.22 -14.19
N LEU A 66 14.98 -5.06 -15.03
CA LEU A 66 13.78 -4.71 -15.79
C LEU A 66 12.57 -4.51 -14.86
N LEU A 67 12.38 -5.42 -13.89
CA LEU A 67 11.35 -5.30 -12.85
C LEU A 67 11.53 -4.04 -12.00
N LYS A 68 12.78 -3.67 -11.66
CA LYS A 68 13.08 -2.41 -10.96
C LYS A 68 12.78 -1.16 -11.79
N LYS A 69 12.81 -1.26 -13.13
CA LYS A 69 12.47 -0.15 -14.05
C LYS A 69 10.98 -0.09 -14.42
N LEU A 70 10.20 -1.11 -14.07
CA LEU A 70 8.75 -1.17 -14.28
C LEU A 70 8.00 0.08 -13.76
N PRO A 71 8.23 0.59 -12.52
CA PRO A 71 7.56 1.81 -12.05
C PRO A 71 7.95 3.08 -12.83
N ALA A 72 9.16 3.13 -13.39
CA ALA A 72 9.59 4.23 -14.25
C ALA A 72 8.94 4.15 -15.63
N LEU A 73 8.76 2.94 -16.17
CA LEU A 73 8.05 2.71 -17.44
C LEU A 73 6.56 3.04 -17.31
N LEU A 74 5.93 2.62 -16.21
CA LEU A 74 4.53 2.90 -15.91
C LEU A 74 4.23 4.39 -15.72
N ARG A 75 5.25 5.22 -15.43
CA ARG A 75 5.13 6.68 -15.33
C ARG A 75 4.92 7.38 -16.69
N TYR A 76 5.29 6.73 -17.80
CA TYR A 76 5.03 7.23 -19.15
C TYR A 76 3.62 6.93 -19.66
N LEU A 77 2.83 6.12 -18.92
CA LEU A 77 1.39 5.98 -19.16
C LEU A 77 0.69 7.22 -18.57
N PRO A 78 0.06 8.08 -19.40
CA PRO A 78 -0.43 9.40 -18.98
C PRO A 78 -1.64 9.35 -18.02
N SER A 79 -2.07 8.17 -17.57
CA SER A 79 -3.19 7.98 -16.64
C SER A 79 -2.79 7.57 -15.21
N LEU A 80 -1.52 7.21 -14.94
CA LEU A 80 -1.10 6.78 -13.58
C LEU A 80 -0.54 7.91 -12.70
N SER A 81 -0.31 9.10 -13.27
CA SER A 81 0.37 10.20 -12.60
C SER A 81 -0.46 10.89 -11.49
N ARG A 82 -1.74 10.57 -11.33
CA ARG A 82 -2.60 11.17 -10.29
C ARG A 82 -2.41 10.54 -8.90
N TYR A 83 -1.91 9.30 -8.81
CA TYR A 83 -1.74 8.60 -7.52
C TYR A 83 -0.34 8.76 -6.90
N GLN A 84 0.71 9.03 -7.69
CA GLN A 84 2.07 9.16 -7.16
C GLN A 84 2.33 10.51 -6.49
N HIS A 85 1.75 11.60 -7.02
CA HIS A 85 1.83 12.92 -6.37
C HIS A 85 1.10 12.95 -5.01
N GLN A 86 0.06 12.14 -4.84
CA GLN A 86 -0.65 12.01 -3.57
C GLN A 86 0.19 11.27 -2.51
N ARG A 87 0.94 10.23 -2.90
CA ARG A 87 1.81 9.48 -1.98
C ARG A 87 3.08 10.24 -1.58
N GLN A 88 3.64 11.06 -2.46
CA GLN A 88 4.84 11.83 -2.13
C GLN A 88 4.51 12.97 -1.16
N GLN A 89 3.34 13.61 -1.31
CA GLN A 89 2.80 14.54 -0.31
C GLN A 89 2.41 13.85 1.01
N GLU A 90 1.91 12.61 0.99
CA GLU A 90 1.65 11.84 2.22
C GLU A 90 2.95 11.47 2.97
N GLN A 91 4.05 11.21 2.27
CA GLN A 91 5.33 10.85 2.90
C GLN A 91 6.02 12.07 3.53
N GLU A 92 5.96 13.24 2.90
CA GLU A 92 6.41 14.51 3.51
C GLU A 92 5.51 14.91 4.69
N LYS A 93 4.19 14.76 4.58
CA LYS A 93 3.26 14.99 5.70
C LYS A 93 3.45 14.01 6.86
N ARG A 94 3.79 12.74 6.60
CA ARG A 94 4.11 11.76 7.66
C ARG A 94 5.46 12.02 8.33
N GLY A 95 6.45 12.56 7.60
CA GLY A 95 7.75 12.93 8.14
C GLY A 95 7.71 14.18 9.03
N ALA A 96 6.95 15.21 8.61
CA ALA A 96 6.70 16.40 9.41
C ALA A 96 5.74 16.11 10.58
N GLY A 97 4.63 15.41 10.30
CA GLY A 97 3.64 15.03 11.30
C GLY A 97 4.20 14.15 12.41
N ARG A 98 5.18 13.27 12.14
CA ARG A 98 5.79 12.43 13.20
C ARG A 98 6.74 13.21 14.11
N ARG A 99 7.34 14.31 13.64
CA ARG A 99 8.14 15.21 14.48
C ARG A 99 7.25 16.10 15.34
N GLU A 100 6.13 16.58 14.82
CA GLU A 100 5.12 17.30 15.60
C GLU A 100 4.34 16.38 16.55
N GLN A 101 4.07 15.13 16.17
CA GLN A 101 3.42 14.12 17.03
C GLN A 101 4.32 13.64 18.17
N ALA A 102 5.64 13.56 17.95
CA ALA A 102 6.58 13.27 19.03
C ALA A 102 6.74 14.45 20.01
N ALA A 103 6.45 15.68 19.57
CA ALA A 103 6.33 16.83 20.44
C ALA A 103 4.97 16.88 21.15
N SER A 104 3.90 16.41 20.51
CA SER A 104 2.53 16.34 21.09
C SER A 104 2.23 15.05 21.86
N SER A 105 3.18 14.11 21.98
CA SER A 105 3.05 12.94 22.85
C SER A 105 3.45 13.21 24.30
N ALA A 106 3.90 14.44 24.60
CA ALA A 106 3.89 14.94 25.95
C ALA A 106 2.44 15.25 26.31
N THR A 107 1.91 14.63 27.37
CA THR A 107 0.57 14.87 27.91
C THR A 107 0.27 16.37 27.92
N MET A 108 -0.75 16.81 27.17
CA MET A 108 -1.08 18.22 27.02
C MET A 108 -1.26 18.91 28.38
N THR A 109 -0.57 20.02 28.58
CA THR A 109 -0.66 20.79 29.83
C THR A 109 -1.96 21.59 29.89
N VAL A 110 -2.44 21.95 31.09
CA VAL A 110 -3.65 22.77 31.27
C VAL A 110 -3.53 24.11 30.54
N ARG A 111 -2.35 24.75 30.61
CA ARG A 111 -2.09 26.01 29.91
C ARG A 111 -2.16 25.85 28.40
N GLU A 112 -1.54 24.80 27.86
CA GLU A 112 -1.64 24.50 26.43
C GLU A 112 -3.09 24.23 26.01
N ALA A 113 -3.87 23.53 26.86
CA ALA A 113 -5.28 23.28 26.59
C ALA A 113 -6.12 24.57 26.56
N CYS A 114 -5.86 25.52 27.47
CA CYS A 114 -6.45 26.86 27.45
C CYS A 114 -6.10 27.63 26.17
N GLU A 115 -4.83 27.61 25.76
CA GLU A 115 -4.34 28.24 24.52
C GLU A 115 -5.00 27.63 23.27
N VAL A 116 -5.16 26.29 23.22
CA VAL A 116 -5.79 25.58 22.11
C VAL A 116 -7.28 25.90 21.99
N LEU A 117 -8.01 26.00 23.11
CA LEU A 117 -9.45 26.35 23.09
C LEU A 117 -9.70 27.87 23.05
N GLY A 118 -8.69 28.70 23.31
CA GLY A 118 -8.81 30.15 23.41
C GLY A 118 -9.65 30.59 24.60
N VAL A 119 -9.52 29.91 25.74
CA VAL A 119 -10.25 30.17 26.98
C VAL A 119 -9.29 30.55 28.11
N ASP A 120 -9.79 31.25 29.12
CA ASP A 120 -8.99 31.63 30.29
C ASP A 120 -8.72 30.42 31.22
N GLU A 121 -7.66 30.48 32.03
CA GLU A 121 -7.37 29.44 33.03
C GLU A 121 -8.45 29.29 34.11
N SER A 122 -9.29 30.32 34.30
CA SER A 122 -10.44 30.33 35.22
C SER A 122 -11.78 30.05 34.54
N CYS A 123 -11.77 29.61 33.28
CA CYS A 123 -12.99 29.37 32.51
C CYS A 123 -13.94 28.35 33.18
N SER A 124 -15.23 28.49 32.88
CA SER A 124 -16.25 27.56 33.38
C SER A 124 -16.35 26.31 32.50
N ARG A 125 -16.90 25.21 33.06
CA ARG A 125 -17.15 23.97 32.32
C ARG A 125 -17.96 24.20 31.03
N ASP A 126 -18.95 25.09 31.08
CA ASP A 126 -19.81 25.40 29.94
C ASP A 126 -19.06 26.18 28.86
N GLU A 127 -18.15 27.05 29.25
CA GLU A 127 -17.29 27.81 28.36
C GLU A 127 -16.33 26.90 27.57
N VAL A 128 -15.73 25.92 28.25
CA VAL A 128 -14.90 24.86 27.60
C VAL A 128 -15.70 24.12 26.53
N ILE A 129 -16.95 23.73 26.84
CA ILE A 129 -17.81 23.00 25.91
C ILE A 129 -18.18 23.87 24.70
N MET A 130 -18.51 25.14 24.92
CA MET A 130 -18.84 26.09 23.85
C MET A 130 -17.64 26.37 22.94
N ALA A 131 -16.46 26.62 23.51
CA ALA A 131 -15.23 26.87 22.76
C ALA A 131 -14.86 25.66 21.89
N HIS A 132 -14.88 24.46 22.49
CA HIS A 132 -14.67 23.21 21.77
C HIS A 132 -15.66 23.05 20.60
N ARG A 133 -16.96 23.28 20.82
CA ARG A 133 -17.99 23.14 19.77
C ARG A 133 -17.74 24.12 18.60
N ARG A 134 -17.36 25.36 18.89
CA ARG A 134 -17.05 26.39 17.87
C ARG A 134 -15.83 26.00 17.03
N LEU A 135 -14.77 25.51 17.66
CA LEU A 135 -13.56 25.08 16.96
C LEU A 135 -13.80 23.80 16.14
N MET A 136 -14.49 22.82 16.71
CA MET A 136 -14.84 21.58 16.01
C MET A 136 -15.67 21.83 14.76
N GLN A 137 -16.63 22.76 14.79
CA GLN A 137 -17.43 23.09 13.61
C GLN A 137 -16.59 23.57 12.42
N LYS A 138 -15.44 24.21 12.68
CA LYS A 138 -14.51 24.70 11.67
C LYS A 138 -13.46 23.67 11.26
N LEU A 139 -13.03 22.82 12.20
CA LEU A 139 -11.88 21.92 12.03
C LEU A 139 -12.28 20.47 11.74
N HIS A 140 -13.58 20.14 11.69
CA HIS A 140 -14.05 18.78 11.50
C HIS A 140 -13.51 18.15 10.19
N PRO A 141 -12.87 16.96 10.24
CA PRO A 141 -12.29 16.31 9.07
C PRO A 141 -13.34 16.01 7.98
N ASP A 142 -14.56 15.62 8.36
CA ASP A 142 -15.66 15.37 7.40
C ASP A 142 -16.12 16.61 6.62
N ARG A 143 -15.68 17.80 7.02
CA ARG A 143 -15.96 19.08 6.32
C ARG A 143 -14.71 19.65 5.64
N GLY A 144 -13.69 18.82 5.43
CA GLY A 144 -12.41 19.24 4.85
C GLY A 144 -11.45 19.90 5.86
N GLY A 145 -11.71 19.75 7.16
CA GLY A 145 -10.85 20.24 8.23
C GLY A 145 -9.60 19.37 8.47
N ASN A 146 -8.69 19.84 9.33
CA ASN A 146 -7.46 19.13 9.65
C ASN A 146 -7.66 18.16 10.81
N ASP A 147 -7.52 16.85 10.54
CA ASP A 147 -7.64 15.76 11.52
C ASP A 147 -6.72 15.96 12.74
N TYR A 148 -5.49 16.43 12.53
CA TYR A 148 -4.55 16.69 13.61
C TYR A 148 -5.02 17.80 14.57
N LEU A 149 -5.53 18.91 14.01
CA LEU A 149 -6.04 20.01 14.84
C LEU A 149 -7.33 19.61 15.55
N ALA A 150 -8.15 18.78 14.93
CA ALA A 150 -9.33 18.24 15.58
C ALA A 150 -8.94 17.36 16.78
N ALA A 151 -7.98 16.46 16.62
CA ALA A 151 -7.45 15.65 17.73
C ALA A 151 -6.93 16.54 18.88
N LYS A 152 -6.16 17.59 18.56
CA LYS A 152 -5.60 18.53 19.54
C LYS A 152 -6.69 19.30 20.32
N VAL A 153 -7.74 19.73 19.64
CA VAL A 153 -8.89 20.40 20.28
C VAL A 153 -9.69 19.46 21.19
N ASN A 154 -9.81 18.18 20.81
CA ASN A 154 -10.49 17.18 21.64
C ASN A 154 -9.66 16.84 22.90
N GLU A 155 -8.34 16.73 22.77
CA GLU A 155 -7.42 16.54 23.89
C GLU A 155 -7.52 17.70 24.89
N ALA A 156 -7.50 18.95 24.40
CA ALA A 156 -7.64 20.14 25.25
C ALA A 156 -8.94 20.14 26.06
N LYS A 157 -10.07 19.74 25.45
CA LYS A 157 -11.34 19.59 26.16
C LYS A 157 -11.23 18.55 27.29
N VAL A 158 -10.61 17.40 27.05
CA VAL A 158 -10.48 16.34 28.06
C VAL A 158 -9.67 16.84 29.26
N VAL A 159 -8.53 17.52 29.01
CA VAL A 159 -7.67 18.09 30.04
C VAL A 159 -8.41 19.10 30.91
N LEU A 160 -9.16 20.02 30.29
CA LEU A 160 -9.87 21.06 31.04
C LEU A 160 -11.08 20.53 31.80
N LEU A 161 -11.84 19.59 31.22
CA LEU A 161 -12.96 18.95 31.92
C LEU A 161 -12.50 18.09 33.11
N ALA A 162 -11.31 17.49 33.03
CA ALA A 162 -10.72 16.74 34.14
C ALA A 162 -10.51 17.60 35.40
N ARG A 163 -10.27 18.91 35.23
CA ARG A 163 -10.09 19.88 36.34
C ARG A 163 -11.41 20.31 37.00
N HIS A 164 -12.53 20.18 36.30
CA HIS A 164 -13.86 20.60 36.78
C HIS A 164 -14.66 19.45 37.41
N HIS A 165 -14.01 18.36 37.80
CA HIS A 165 -14.62 17.23 38.51
C HIS A 165 -14.84 17.51 39.99
#